data_AF-A0A9N9PCH9-F1
#
_entry.id   AF-A0A9N9PCH9-F1
#
_cell.length_a   1.000
_cell.length_b   1.000
_cell.length_c   1.000
_cell.angle_alpha   90.00
_cell.angle_beta   90.00
_cell.angle_gamma   90.00
#
_symmetry.space_group_name_H-M   'P 1'
#
loop_
_entity.id
_entity.type
_entity.pdbx_description
1 polymer ?
#
loop_
_entity_poly.entity_id
_entity_poly.type
_entity_poly.pdbx_seq_one_letter_code
_entity_poly.pdbx_strand_id
1 'polypeptide(L)'
;MLNLLYTLVFYLVYLILFLINFYRLINLNQRYKSYVITIPYKRNGDILITKRLVKTYNNLYCPPGGKVEYNEEFEKTAERELFEETGILVINKLELIMINKTTKYQVYIYKTLVDNLVNVINKEPEKHENWFWTNEFYRYPLTPTMNVLKNEILKNIRPRYIVLSGPTGVGKMSLIEMLRQKIKQDGFSVKICIESILKGNEYLLEYKEKDIQKFEYALLSIYHKCRIEIENSKEDFVIVDREVFDGDIYKEKYGFELDIIEKEHIEFKKSMLVFVVLCSDKNFERNYYKRKEEDRKYTLNESKKILKLYKEKFKSNVCDDAIVINNDSTIEDSVDDIKKYINPFLVNL
;
A
#
# COMPACT_ATOMS: atom_id res chain seq x y z
N MET A 1 -60.88 12.93 47.39
CA MET A 1 -60.96 12.09 46.17
C MET A 1 -60.28 12.72 44.97
N LEU A 2 -60.57 13.97 44.59
CA LEU A 2 -59.96 14.62 43.41
C LEU A 2 -58.42 14.60 43.43
N ASN A 3 -57.78 15.01 44.54
CA ASN A 3 -56.31 15.03 44.64
C ASN A 3 -55.68 13.64 44.46
N LEU A 4 -56.32 12.59 44.98
CA LEU A 4 -55.83 11.22 44.84
C LEU A 4 -55.87 10.76 43.38
N LEU A 5 -56.93 11.14 42.65
CA LEU A 5 -57.09 10.83 41.23
C LEU A 5 -56.05 11.56 40.37
N TYR A 6 -55.79 12.85 40.65
CA TYR A 6 -54.75 13.61 39.96
C TYR A 6 -53.35 13.03 40.19
N THR A 7 -53.03 12.63 41.42
CA THR A 7 -51.76 11.98 41.74
C THR A 7 -51.61 10.65 40.99
N LEU A 8 -52.67 9.84 40.93
CA LEU A 8 -52.68 8.57 40.19
C LEU A 8 -52.47 8.77 38.69
N VAL A 9 -53.17 9.73 38.09
CA VAL A 9 -53.01 10.06 36.66
C VAL A 9 -51.59 10.57 36.36
N PHE A 10 -51.03 11.39 37.25
CA PHE A 10 -49.66 11.89 37.11
C PHE A 10 -48.63 10.75 37.13
N TYR A 11 -48.72 9.81 38.08
CA TYR A 11 -47.82 8.65 38.13
C TYR A 11 -48.01 7.72 36.93
N LEU A 12 -49.24 7.54 36.44
CA LEU A 12 -49.51 6.73 35.26
C LEU A 12 -48.86 7.33 34.00
N VAL A 13 -48.99 8.64 33.80
CA VAL A 13 -48.35 9.35 32.68
C VAL A 13 -46.82 9.26 32.78
N TYR A 14 -46.26 9.44 33.98
CA TYR A 14 -44.82 9.31 34.19
C TYR A 14 -44.32 7.88 33.90
N LEU A 15 -45.05 6.86 34.34
CA LEU A 15 -44.73 5.46 34.06
C LEU A 15 -44.77 5.16 32.56
N ILE A 16 -45.79 5.66 31.84
CA ILE A 16 -45.90 5.51 30.38
C ILE A 16 -44.71 6.18 29.68
N LEU A 17 -44.35 7.41 30.06
CA LEU A 17 -43.20 8.12 29.48
C LEU A 17 -41.87 7.41 29.80
N PHE A 18 -41.72 6.89 31.02
CA PHE A 18 -40.57 6.08 31.40
C PHE A 18 -40.48 4.80 30.54
N LEU A 19 -41.58 4.08 30.36
CA LEU A 19 -41.62 2.87 29.53
C LEU A 19 -41.33 3.18 28.05
N ILE A 20 -41.83 4.29 27.51
CA ILE A 20 -41.50 4.73 26.14
C ILE A 20 -40.02 5.05 26.01
N ASN A 21 -39.44 5.78 26.96
CA ASN A 21 -38.01 6.12 26.94
C ASN A 21 -37.13 4.89 27.16
N PHE A 22 -37.52 3.98 28.06
CA PHE A 22 -36.83 2.71 28.30
C PHE A 22 -36.90 1.80 27.07
N TYR A 23 -38.06 1.69 26.42
CA TYR A 23 -38.23 0.98 25.16
C TYR A 23 -37.41 1.62 24.02
N ARG A 24 -37.32 2.95 23.98
CA ARG A 24 -36.42 3.66 23.06
C ARG A 24 -34.95 3.39 23.37
N LEU A 25 -34.55 3.36 24.63
CA LEU A 25 -33.17 3.05 25.05
C LEU A 25 -32.78 1.61 24.68
N ILE A 26 -33.71 0.66 24.86
CA ILE A 26 -33.55 -0.73 24.44
C ILE A 26 -33.50 -0.83 22.91
N ASN A 27 -34.31 -0.07 22.17
CA ASN A 27 -34.31 -0.12 20.70
C ASN A 27 -33.24 0.74 20.02
N LEU A 28 -32.65 1.71 20.72
CA LEU A 28 -31.43 2.41 20.27
C LEU A 28 -30.23 1.46 20.24
N ASN A 29 -30.32 0.32 20.94
CA ASN A 29 -29.48 -0.85 20.73
C ASN A 29 -29.97 -1.74 19.57
N GLN A 30 -30.48 -1.17 18.48
CA GLN A 30 -30.42 -1.86 17.18
C GLN A 30 -28.93 -2.00 16.84
N ARG A 31 -28.32 -3.07 17.38
CA ARG A 31 -26.94 -3.46 17.11
C ARG A 31 -26.81 -3.52 15.59
N TYR A 32 -25.92 -2.69 15.05
CA TYR A 32 -25.53 -2.77 13.65
C TYR A 32 -25.36 -4.23 13.26
N LYS A 33 -25.98 -4.65 12.15
CA LYS A 33 -25.62 -5.94 11.58
C LYS A 33 -24.13 -5.86 11.23
N SER A 34 -23.37 -6.69 11.92
CA SER A 34 -21.91 -6.68 11.84
C SER A 34 -21.46 -7.80 10.92
N TYR A 35 -20.52 -7.48 10.05
CA TYR A 35 -19.92 -8.41 9.11
C TYR A 35 -18.41 -8.33 9.25
N VAL A 36 -17.75 -9.43 8.89
CA VAL A 36 -16.31 -9.50 8.78
C VAL A 36 -15.95 -9.88 7.36
N ILE A 37 -14.84 -9.34 6.91
CA ILE A 37 -14.18 -9.75 5.67
C ILE A 37 -12.74 -10.06 6.06
N THR A 38 -12.26 -11.23 5.67
CA THR A 38 -10.86 -11.59 5.81
C THR A 38 -10.21 -11.46 4.44
N ILE A 39 -9.05 -10.82 4.35
CA ILE A 39 -8.24 -10.75 3.14
C ILE A 39 -7.04 -11.70 3.30
N PRO A 40 -7.15 -12.96 2.87
CA PRO A 40 -5.99 -13.85 2.77
C PRO A 40 -5.10 -13.34 1.64
N TYR A 41 -3.82 -13.15 1.93
CA TYR A 41 -2.83 -12.78 0.92
C TYR A 41 -1.59 -13.65 1.01
N LYS A 42 -0.91 -13.82 -0.13
CA LYS A 42 0.38 -14.50 -0.23
C LYS A 42 1.53 -13.50 -0.22
N ARG A 43 2.75 -14.01 0.00
CA ARG A 43 3.98 -13.18 0.02
C ARG A 43 4.21 -12.38 -1.26
N ASN A 44 3.74 -12.89 -2.40
CA ASN A 44 3.84 -12.23 -3.71
C ASN A 44 2.78 -11.13 -3.96
N GLY A 45 1.89 -10.89 -3.00
CA GLY A 45 0.81 -9.91 -3.09
C GLY A 45 -0.51 -10.45 -3.65
N ASP A 46 -0.58 -11.74 -4.02
CA ASP A 46 -1.84 -12.32 -4.48
C ASP A 46 -2.85 -12.35 -3.34
N ILE A 47 -4.10 -12.03 -3.65
CA ILE A 47 -5.24 -12.07 -2.75
C ILE A 47 -6.17 -13.21 -3.16
N LEU A 48 -6.73 -13.90 -2.18
CA LEU A 48 -7.75 -14.92 -2.41
C LEU A 48 -9.13 -14.29 -2.61
N ILE A 49 -9.74 -14.55 -3.76
CA ILE A 49 -11.11 -14.13 -4.07
C ILE A 49 -11.89 -15.24 -4.73
N THR A 50 -13.22 -15.10 -4.73
CA THR A 50 -14.14 -15.94 -5.50
C THR A 50 -15.27 -15.08 -6.08
N LYS A 51 -15.96 -15.64 -7.07
CA LYS A 51 -17.21 -15.10 -7.60
C LYS A 51 -18.40 -15.67 -6.83
N ARG A 52 -19.29 -14.79 -6.38
CA ARG A 52 -20.50 -15.15 -5.61
C ARG A 52 -21.58 -15.69 -6.54
N LEU A 53 -22.24 -16.78 -6.12
CA LEU A 53 -23.38 -17.42 -6.80
C LEU A 53 -24.73 -17.10 -6.12
N VAL A 54 -24.70 -16.55 -4.91
CA VAL A 54 -25.91 -16.20 -4.16
C VAL A 54 -26.60 -14.95 -4.71
N LYS A 55 -27.91 -14.82 -4.49
CA LYS A 55 -28.75 -13.69 -4.96
C LYS A 55 -28.14 -12.32 -4.64
N THR A 56 -27.62 -12.15 -3.43
CA THR A 56 -27.00 -10.90 -3.00
C THR A 56 -25.60 -10.78 -3.58
N TYR A 57 -25.41 -9.77 -4.43
CA TYR A 57 -24.15 -9.53 -5.15
C TYR A 57 -23.75 -10.70 -6.07
N ASN A 58 -24.74 -11.37 -6.68
CA ASN A 58 -24.51 -12.44 -7.64
C ASN A 58 -23.57 -11.96 -8.76
N ASN A 59 -22.64 -12.82 -9.17
CA ASN A 59 -21.59 -12.56 -10.17
C ASN A 59 -20.57 -11.48 -9.79
N LEU A 60 -20.58 -10.97 -8.56
CA LEU A 60 -19.52 -10.08 -8.06
C LEU A 60 -18.47 -10.88 -7.29
N TYR A 61 -17.26 -10.32 -7.24
CA TYR A 61 -16.12 -10.95 -6.59
C TYR A 61 -15.96 -10.44 -5.16
N CYS A 62 -15.65 -11.37 -4.25
CA CYS A 62 -15.29 -11.04 -2.89
C CYS A 62 -14.23 -12.01 -2.32
N PRO A 63 -13.44 -11.53 -1.36
CA PRO A 63 -12.73 -12.39 -0.41
C PRO A 63 -13.73 -13.07 0.56
N PRO A 64 -13.27 -14.04 1.38
CA PRO A 64 -14.13 -14.74 2.32
C PRO A 64 -14.63 -13.85 3.46
N GLY A 65 -15.84 -14.13 3.94
CA GLY A 65 -16.41 -13.38 5.04
C GLY A 65 -17.92 -13.44 5.13
N GLY A 66 -18.40 -13.29 6.36
CA GLY A 66 -19.81 -13.42 6.67
C GLY A 66 -20.25 -12.55 7.83
N LYS A 67 -21.39 -12.95 8.41
CA LYS A 67 -22.06 -12.19 9.45
C LYS A 67 -21.54 -12.62 10.81
N VAL A 68 -21.29 -11.65 11.67
CA VAL A 68 -20.93 -11.89 13.08
C VAL A 68 -22.13 -12.48 13.81
N GLU A 69 -21.93 -13.63 14.48
CA GLU A 69 -22.95 -14.26 15.29
C GLU A 69 -23.16 -13.58 16.64
N TYR A 70 -24.24 -13.92 17.34
CA TYR A 70 -24.53 -13.33 18.63
C TYR A 70 -23.49 -13.76 19.67
N ASN A 71 -22.85 -12.78 20.33
CA ASN A 71 -21.75 -12.98 21.29
C ASN A 71 -20.46 -13.56 20.68
N GLU A 72 -20.30 -13.54 19.35
CA GLU A 72 -19.04 -13.91 18.70
C GLU A 72 -18.10 -12.70 18.60
N GLU A 73 -16.81 -12.90 18.87
CA GLU A 73 -15.80 -11.88 18.64
C GLU A 73 -15.54 -11.72 17.13
N PHE A 74 -15.22 -10.49 16.69
CA PHE A 74 -14.99 -10.20 15.25
C PHE A 74 -13.83 -11.03 14.68
N GLU A 75 -12.75 -11.18 15.45
CA GLU A 75 -11.57 -11.95 15.04
C GLU A 75 -11.92 -13.45 14.92
N LYS A 76 -12.70 -13.99 15.86
CA LYS A 76 -13.23 -15.37 15.81
C LYS A 76 -14.15 -15.60 14.61
N THR A 77 -15.01 -14.62 14.31
CA THR A 77 -15.86 -14.66 13.11
C THR A 77 -14.99 -14.74 11.86
N ALA A 78 -13.92 -13.92 11.79
CA ALA A 78 -13.02 -13.88 10.64
C ALA A 78 -12.25 -15.19 10.43
N GLU A 79 -11.79 -15.84 11.53
CA GLU A 79 -11.19 -17.18 11.51
C GLU A 79 -12.19 -18.24 11.03
N ARG A 80 -13.40 -18.22 11.58
CA ARG A 80 -14.46 -19.19 11.27
C ARG A 80 -14.88 -19.11 9.80
N GLU A 81 -15.26 -17.92 9.31
CA GLU A 81 -15.71 -17.73 7.93
C GLU A 81 -14.61 -18.09 6.92
N LEU A 82 -13.35 -17.73 7.22
CA LEU A 82 -12.22 -18.13 6.38
C LEU A 82 -12.12 -19.66 6.29
N PHE A 83 -12.20 -20.36 7.42
CA PHE A 83 -12.13 -21.82 7.44
C PHE A 83 -13.35 -22.49 6.81
N GLU A 84 -14.56 -21.97 7.06
CA GLU A 84 -15.83 -22.51 6.57
C GLU A 84 -15.96 -22.36 5.06
N GLU A 85 -15.53 -21.25 4.47
CA GLU A 85 -15.65 -21.02 3.03
C GLU A 85 -14.48 -21.63 2.23
N THR A 86 -13.25 -21.61 2.78
CA THR A 86 -12.01 -21.86 2.02
C THR A 86 -11.17 -23.03 2.54
N GLY A 87 -11.45 -23.52 3.74
CA GLY A 87 -10.63 -24.54 4.42
C GLY A 87 -9.31 -24.03 5.00
N ILE A 88 -8.99 -22.74 4.86
CA ILE A 88 -7.75 -22.16 5.38
C ILE A 88 -7.86 -22.00 6.90
N LEU A 89 -6.89 -22.55 7.63
CA LEU A 89 -6.69 -22.27 9.04
C LEU A 89 -5.80 -21.05 9.21
N VAL A 90 -6.21 -20.14 10.10
CA VAL A 90 -5.41 -18.98 10.49
C VAL A 90 -4.28 -19.46 11.39
N ILE A 91 -3.06 -19.50 10.86
CA ILE A 91 -1.84 -19.85 11.61
C ILE A 91 -1.17 -18.58 12.15
N ASN A 92 -1.31 -17.47 11.43
CA ASN A 92 -0.75 -16.16 11.78
C ASN A 92 -1.78 -15.29 12.48
N LYS A 93 -1.34 -14.20 13.10
CA LYS A 93 -2.25 -13.21 13.68
C LYS A 93 -3.09 -12.54 12.57
N LEU A 94 -4.40 -12.42 12.80
CA LEU A 94 -5.27 -11.55 12.02
C LEU A 94 -4.96 -10.08 12.36
N GLU A 95 -4.73 -9.27 11.34
CA GLU A 95 -4.50 -7.84 11.51
C GLU A 95 -5.74 -7.07 11.04
N LEU A 96 -6.37 -6.34 11.96
CA LEU A 96 -7.47 -5.44 11.61
C LEU A 96 -6.91 -4.25 10.83
N ILE A 97 -7.30 -4.13 9.56
CA ILE A 97 -6.85 -3.03 8.70
C ILE A 97 -7.84 -1.87 8.67
N MET A 98 -9.13 -2.15 8.89
CA MET A 98 -10.17 -1.15 8.69
C MET A 98 -11.50 -1.54 9.32
N ILE A 99 -12.27 -0.53 9.72
CA ILE A 99 -13.69 -0.67 10.07
C ILE A 99 -14.49 0.31 9.20
N ASN A 100 -15.39 -0.21 8.36
CA ASN A 100 -16.32 0.59 7.59
C ASN A 100 -17.70 0.58 8.26
N LYS A 101 -18.17 1.75 8.71
CA LYS A 101 -19.47 1.90 9.38
C LYS A 101 -20.43 2.70 8.51
N THR A 102 -21.62 2.15 8.32
CA THR A 102 -22.75 2.83 7.68
C THR A 102 -23.89 2.99 8.69
N THR A 103 -24.98 3.65 8.29
CA THR A 103 -26.17 3.79 9.15
C THR A 103 -26.86 2.46 9.47
N LYS A 104 -26.60 1.38 8.71
CA LYS A 104 -27.30 0.08 8.83
C LYS A 104 -26.38 -1.09 9.18
N TYR A 105 -25.11 -1.01 8.81
CA TYR A 105 -24.16 -2.12 8.90
C TYR A 105 -22.78 -1.60 9.31
N GLN A 106 -21.99 -2.48 9.93
CA GLN A 106 -20.56 -2.28 10.10
C GLN A 106 -19.79 -3.48 9.57
N VAL A 107 -18.68 -3.23 8.88
CA VAL A 107 -17.82 -4.24 8.28
C VAL A 107 -16.41 -4.09 8.85
N TYR A 108 -15.91 -5.13 9.49
CA TYR A 108 -14.52 -5.22 9.96
C TYR A 108 -13.72 -5.96 8.90
N ILE A 109 -12.58 -5.40 8.50
CA ILE A 109 -11.70 -6.04 7.54
C ILE A 109 -10.41 -6.43 8.23
N TYR A 110 -10.12 -7.71 8.17
CA TYR A 110 -8.87 -8.28 8.60
C TYR A 110 -8.03 -8.68 7.39
N LYS A 111 -6.70 -8.72 7.55
CA LYS A 111 -5.81 -9.41 6.63
C LYS A 111 -5.06 -10.52 7.37
N THR A 112 -4.66 -11.54 6.63
CA THR A 112 -3.75 -12.57 7.13
C THR A 112 -2.85 -13.06 6.01
N LEU A 113 -1.57 -13.26 6.32
CA LEU A 113 -0.61 -13.90 5.43
C LEU A 113 -0.90 -15.41 5.42
N VAL A 114 -0.92 -16.00 4.22
CA VAL A 114 -1.12 -17.43 4.01
C VAL A 114 0.09 -18.01 3.29
N ASP A 115 0.54 -19.19 3.73
CA ASP A 115 1.63 -19.92 3.08
C ASP A 115 1.22 -20.35 1.64
N ASN A 116 2.18 -20.34 0.73
CA ASN A 116 2.02 -20.80 -0.65
C ASN A 116 1.59 -22.28 -0.74
N LEU A 117 1.87 -23.08 0.29
CA LEU A 117 1.53 -24.50 0.34
C LEU A 117 0.08 -24.78 0.77
N VAL A 118 -0.68 -23.77 1.17
CA VAL A 118 -2.07 -23.97 1.62
C VAL A 118 -2.98 -24.28 0.44
N ASN A 119 -3.59 -25.46 0.47
CA ASN A 119 -4.60 -25.87 -0.48
C ASN A 119 -5.94 -25.23 -0.12
N VAL A 120 -6.50 -24.45 -1.04
CA VAL A 120 -7.81 -23.84 -0.89
C VAL A 120 -8.88 -24.81 -1.38
N ILE A 121 -9.90 -25.01 -0.56
CA ILE A 121 -11.04 -25.90 -0.87
C ILE A 121 -12.30 -25.06 -0.79
N ASN A 122 -13.07 -25.04 -1.88
CA ASN A 122 -14.40 -24.44 -1.85
C ASN A 122 -15.35 -25.34 -1.06
N LYS A 123 -15.59 -24.99 0.20
CA LYS A 123 -16.43 -25.76 1.11
C LYS A 123 -17.92 -25.39 0.99
N GLU A 124 -18.25 -24.31 0.28
CA GLU A 124 -19.62 -23.85 0.02
C GLU A 124 -19.86 -23.66 -1.50
N PRO A 125 -19.75 -24.73 -2.31
CA PRO A 125 -19.82 -24.66 -3.77
C PRO A 125 -21.16 -24.16 -4.31
N GLU A 126 -22.21 -24.18 -3.51
CA GLU A 126 -23.52 -23.61 -3.84
C GLU A 126 -23.57 -22.09 -3.69
N LYS A 127 -22.65 -21.49 -2.91
CA LYS A 127 -22.59 -20.05 -2.68
C LYS A 127 -21.48 -19.35 -3.47
N HIS A 128 -20.43 -20.09 -3.82
CA HIS A 128 -19.22 -19.54 -4.42
C HIS A 128 -18.72 -20.41 -5.57
N GLU A 129 -18.17 -19.78 -6.62
CA GLU A 129 -17.33 -20.49 -7.59
C GLU A 129 -15.99 -20.90 -6.94
N ASN A 130 -15.09 -21.49 -7.72
CA ASN A 130 -13.75 -21.84 -7.25
C ASN A 130 -12.98 -20.60 -6.78
N TRP A 131 -12.37 -20.71 -5.60
CA TRP A 131 -11.45 -19.72 -5.07
C TRP A 131 -10.13 -19.71 -5.86
N PHE A 132 -9.59 -18.53 -6.11
CA PHE A 132 -8.29 -18.38 -6.77
C PHE A 132 -7.51 -17.18 -6.24
N TRP A 133 -6.19 -17.28 -6.37
CA TRP A 133 -5.23 -16.25 -5.98
C TRP A 133 -4.99 -15.30 -7.16
N THR A 134 -5.02 -13.99 -6.92
CA THR A 134 -4.72 -12.99 -7.96
C THR A 134 -4.10 -11.72 -7.38
N ASN A 135 -3.11 -11.16 -8.07
CA ASN A 135 -2.58 -9.82 -7.84
C ASN A 135 -3.38 -8.73 -8.58
N GLU A 136 -4.37 -9.10 -9.39
CA GLU A 136 -5.17 -8.19 -10.22
C GLU A 136 -6.62 -8.07 -9.73
N PHE A 137 -6.89 -8.30 -8.43
CA PHE A 137 -8.26 -8.34 -7.89
C PHE A 137 -9.08 -7.08 -8.22
N TYR A 138 -8.41 -5.92 -8.38
CA TYR A 138 -9.02 -4.64 -8.74
C TYR A 138 -9.60 -4.57 -10.16
N ARG A 139 -9.27 -5.55 -11.04
CA ARG A 139 -9.82 -5.67 -12.40
C ARG A 139 -11.17 -6.40 -12.42
N TYR A 140 -11.52 -7.10 -11.34
CA TYR A 140 -12.74 -7.88 -11.26
C TYR A 140 -13.93 -6.99 -10.82
N PRO A 141 -15.17 -7.35 -11.19
CA PRO A 141 -16.35 -6.65 -10.70
C PRO A 141 -16.57 -6.97 -9.21
N LEU A 142 -16.03 -6.13 -8.32
CA LEU A 142 -16.09 -6.34 -6.88
C LEU A 142 -17.46 -6.01 -6.27
N THR A 143 -17.76 -6.58 -5.11
CA THR A 143 -18.91 -6.13 -4.30
C THR A 143 -18.78 -4.63 -3.94
N PRO A 144 -19.89 -3.91 -3.70
CA PRO A 144 -19.84 -2.47 -3.40
C PRO A 144 -18.89 -2.11 -2.25
N THR A 145 -18.90 -2.92 -1.18
CA THR A 145 -18.00 -2.76 -0.04
C THR A 145 -16.55 -2.90 -0.48
N MET A 146 -16.21 -3.94 -1.23
CA MET A 146 -14.84 -4.15 -1.71
C MET A 146 -14.38 -3.06 -2.68
N ASN A 147 -15.27 -2.54 -3.53
CA ASN A 147 -14.96 -1.44 -4.45
C ASN A 147 -14.55 -0.16 -3.72
N VAL A 148 -15.26 0.20 -2.64
CA VAL A 148 -14.93 1.37 -1.83
C VAL A 148 -13.58 1.19 -1.12
N LEU A 149 -13.27 -0.03 -0.69
CA LEU A 149 -12.16 -0.31 0.21
C LEU A 149 -10.91 -0.84 -0.53
N LYS A 150 -10.98 -1.01 -1.86
CA LYS A 150 -9.90 -1.60 -2.66
C LYS A 150 -8.55 -0.91 -2.47
N ASN A 151 -8.54 0.42 -2.40
CA ASN A 151 -7.30 1.18 -2.29
C ASN A 151 -6.66 0.96 -0.92
N GLU A 152 -7.47 0.91 0.14
CA GLU A 152 -6.96 0.69 1.49
C GLU A 152 -6.43 -0.74 1.64
N ILE A 153 -7.12 -1.71 1.06
CA ILE A 153 -6.69 -3.11 1.03
C ILE A 153 -5.35 -3.23 0.31
N LEU A 154 -5.19 -2.61 -0.87
CA LEU A 154 -3.94 -2.59 -1.62
C LEU A 154 -2.79 -1.93 -0.83
N LYS A 155 -3.05 -0.82 -0.15
CA LYS A 155 -2.05 -0.16 0.71
C LYS A 155 -1.59 -1.05 1.87
N ASN A 156 -2.49 -1.90 2.37
CA ASN A 156 -2.24 -2.77 3.51
C ASN A 156 -1.66 -4.15 3.15
N ILE A 157 -1.72 -4.53 1.87
CA ILE A 157 -1.21 -5.80 1.37
C ILE A 157 0.11 -5.51 0.68
N ARG A 158 1.17 -5.73 1.46
CA ARG A 158 2.61 -5.67 1.18
C ARG A 158 3.02 -4.79 -0.02
N PRO A 159 3.75 -3.69 0.20
CA PRO A 159 4.47 -3.03 -0.88
C PRO A 159 5.52 -3.99 -1.43
N ARG A 160 5.31 -4.48 -2.64
CA ARG A 160 6.28 -5.31 -3.36
C ARG A 160 7.48 -4.46 -3.81
N TYR A 161 7.32 -3.14 -3.82
CA TYR A 161 8.27 -2.21 -4.43
C TYR A 161 8.77 -1.19 -3.42
N ILE A 162 10.09 -1.09 -3.29
CA ILE A 162 10.76 -0.09 -2.47
C ILE A 162 11.52 0.83 -3.42
N VAL A 163 11.05 2.04 -3.60
CA VAL A 163 11.70 3.03 -4.47
C VAL A 163 12.65 3.87 -3.64
N LEU A 164 13.93 3.91 -4.03
CA LEU A 164 14.90 4.85 -3.49
C LEU A 164 15.17 5.94 -4.52
N SER A 165 14.65 7.13 -4.24
CA SER A 165 14.85 8.33 -5.06
C SER A 165 15.77 9.32 -4.37
N GLY A 166 16.24 10.32 -5.11
CA GLY A 166 17.14 11.35 -4.62
C GLY A 166 18.20 11.73 -5.65
N PRO A 167 18.95 12.81 -5.46
CA PRO A 167 19.98 13.23 -6.42
C PRO A 167 21.14 12.22 -6.51
N THR A 168 21.92 12.33 -7.58
CA THR A 168 23.18 11.57 -7.69
C THR A 168 24.17 12.12 -6.66
N GLY A 169 24.80 11.26 -5.85
CA GLY A 169 25.75 11.69 -4.80
C GLY A 169 25.26 11.50 -3.37
N VAL A 170 23.97 11.25 -3.15
CA VAL A 170 23.39 11.08 -1.80
C VAL A 170 23.54 9.67 -1.21
N GLY A 171 24.36 8.80 -1.80
CA GLY A 171 24.62 7.47 -1.25
C GLY A 171 23.57 6.37 -1.53
N LYS A 172 22.59 6.62 -2.42
CA LYS A 172 21.51 5.65 -2.72
C LYS A 172 21.98 4.22 -2.99
N MET A 173 22.96 4.03 -3.87
CA MET A 173 23.42 2.68 -4.24
C MET A 173 23.95 1.91 -3.03
N SER A 174 24.72 2.58 -2.17
CA SER A 174 25.21 1.96 -0.93
C SER A 174 24.07 1.62 0.03
N LEU A 175 23.04 2.49 0.09
CA LEU A 175 21.84 2.27 0.89
C LEU A 175 21.00 1.09 0.36
N ILE A 176 20.81 1.00 -0.95
CA ILE A 176 20.12 -0.11 -1.64
C ILE A 176 20.82 -1.43 -1.33
N GLU A 177 22.15 -1.48 -1.47
CA GLU A 177 22.90 -2.71 -1.23
C GLU A 177 22.82 -3.19 0.22
N MET A 178 22.96 -2.27 1.17
CA MET A 178 22.86 -2.61 2.59
C MET A 178 21.43 -3.01 2.97
N LEU A 179 20.42 -2.29 2.47
CA LEU A 179 19.01 -2.64 2.68
C LEU A 179 18.69 -4.03 2.10
N ARG A 180 19.18 -4.34 0.89
CA ARG A 180 19.05 -5.68 0.29
C ARG A 180 19.64 -6.76 1.20
N GLN A 181 20.84 -6.54 1.73
CA GLN A 181 21.49 -7.51 2.62
C GLN A 181 20.68 -7.74 3.89
N LYS A 182 20.17 -6.69 4.52
CA LYS A 182 19.34 -6.79 5.72
C LYS A 182 18.02 -7.53 5.46
N ILE A 183 17.31 -7.21 4.38
CA ILE A 183 16.07 -7.89 4.01
C ILE A 183 16.34 -9.39 3.71
N LYS A 184 17.47 -9.71 3.06
CA LYS A 184 17.89 -11.11 2.84
C LYS A 184 18.24 -11.84 4.13
N GLN A 185 18.88 -11.17 5.09
CA GLN A 185 19.14 -11.73 6.43
C GLN A 185 17.85 -12.06 7.17
N ASP A 186 16.79 -11.29 6.93
CA ASP A 186 15.46 -11.54 7.49
C ASP A 186 14.71 -12.68 6.74
N GLY A 187 15.33 -13.35 5.76
CA GLY A 187 14.78 -14.52 5.07
C GLY A 187 13.96 -14.21 3.81
N PHE A 188 14.04 -12.97 3.30
CA PHE A 188 13.28 -12.54 2.12
C PHE A 188 14.15 -12.43 0.86
N SER A 189 13.55 -12.78 -0.27
CA SER A 189 14.14 -12.67 -1.59
C SER A 189 14.04 -11.21 -2.11
N VAL A 190 15.06 -10.70 -2.81
CA VAL A 190 15.14 -9.28 -3.18
C VAL A 190 15.78 -9.10 -4.55
N LYS A 191 15.03 -8.49 -5.48
CA LYS A 191 15.53 -7.98 -6.76
C LYS A 191 15.94 -6.51 -6.61
N ILE A 192 17.02 -6.10 -7.26
CA ILE A 192 17.28 -4.68 -7.49
C ILE A 192 17.03 -4.40 -8.97
N CYS A 193 16.13 -3.47 -9.26
CA CYS A 193 15.96 -2.91 -10.60
C CYS A 193 16.80 -1.63 -10.68
N ILE A 194 18.00 -1.78 -11.25
CA ILE A 194 18.93 -0.68 -11.52
C ILE A 194 18.81 -0.32 -13.00
N GLU A 195 17.74 0.39 -13.36
CA GLU A 195 17.78 1.19 -14.57
C GLU A 195 17.77 2.65 -14.17
N SER A 196 18.97 3.11 -13.85
CA SER A 196 19.21 4.54 -13.90
C SER A 196 18.91 4.98 -15.33
N ILE A 197 17.82 5.73 -15.50
CA ILE A 197 17.51 6.58 -16.66
C ILE A 197 18.79 7.22 -17.23
N LEU A 198 19.74 7.53 -16.36
CA LEU A 198 20.99 8.20 -16.70
C LEU A 198 22.21 7.26 -16.93
N LYS A 199 22.22 5.98 -16.48
CA LYS A 199 23.39 5.08 -16.65
C LYS A 199 23.27 4.19 -17.89
N GLY A 200 22.07 3.85 -18.32
CA GLY A 200 21.89 2.99 -19.49
C GLY A 200 22.12 3.70 -20.82
N ASN A 201 21.96 5.03 -20.84
CA ASN A 201 21.72 5.76 -22.07
C ASN A 201 22.58 7.02 -22.12
N GLU A 202 23.83 6.90 -22.55
CA GLU A 202 24.66 8.06 -22.94
C GLU A 202 23.89 8.98 -23.90
N TYR A 203 23.06 8.39 -24.76
CA TYR A 203 22.15 9.07 -25.65
C TYR A 203 21.06 9.90 -24.95
N LEU A 204 20.66 9.61 -23.71
CA LEU A 204 19.71 10.47 -22.98
C LEU A 204 20.38 11.79 -22.56
N LEU A 205 21.68 11.78 -22.25
CA LEU A 205 22.44 13.01 -22.01
C LEU A 205 22.63 13.80 -23.31
N GLU A 206 22.79 13.10 -24.43
CA GLU A 206 22.90 13.72 -25.75
C GLU A 206 21.57 14.27 -26.28
N TYR A 207 20.46 13.53 -26.14
CA TYR A 207 19.12 13.95 -26.55
C TYR A 207 18.57 15.09 -25.71
N LYS A 208 18.96 15.16 -24.42
CA LYS A 208 18.62 16.29 -23.54
C LYS A 208 18.98 17.65 -24.16
N GLU A 209 20.03 17.73 -24.97
CA GLU A 209 20.50 18.98 -25.58
C GLU A 209 20.05 19.16 -27.04
N LYS A 210 19.65 18.08 -27.72
CA LYS A 210 19.42 18.08 -29.17
C LYS A 210 17.99 17.74 -29.60
N ASP A 211 17.26 16.95 -28.83
CA ASP A 211 15.97 16.38 -29.24
C ASP A 211 15.10 15.98 -28.03
N ILE A 212 14.22 16.92 -27.64
CA ILE A 212 13.30 16.80 -26.51
C ILE A 212 12.35 15.60 -26.63
N GLN A 213 11.83 15.32 -27.83
CA GLN A 213 10.87 14.23 -28.04
C GLN A 213 11.54 12.87 -27.88
N LYS A 214 12.78 12.71 -28.39
CA LYS A 214 13.54 11.48 -28.18
C LYS A 214 13.89 11.25 -26.71
N PHE A 215 14.15 12.32 -25.95
CA PHE A 215 14.38 12.22 -24.51
C PHE A 215 13.14 11.68 -23.78
N GLU A 216 11.95 12.20 -24.09
CA GLU A 216 10.69 11.72 -23.51
C GLU A 216 10.38 10.26 -23.88
N TYR A 217 10.58 9.89 -25.15
CA TYR A 217 10.35 8.52 -25.60
C TYR A 217 11.28 7.52 -24.91
N ALA A 218 12.55 7.89 -24.72
CA ALA A 218 13.51 7.07 -24.01
C ALA A 218 13.18 6.95 -22.51
N LEU A 219 12.68 8.02 -21.86
CA LEU A 219 12.15 7.95 -20.50
C LEU A 219 10.98 6.97 -20.37
N LEU A 220 9.99 7.07 -21.26
CA LEU A 220 8.83 6.16 -21.28
C LEU A 220 9.26 4.71 -21.52
N SER A 221 10.21 4.48 -22.42
CA SER A 221 10.72 3.14 -22.72
C SER A 221 11.39 2.50 -21.51
N ILE A 222 12.20 3.25 -20.76
CA ILE A 222 12.81 2.79 -19.51
C ILE A 222 11.73 2.52 -18.47
N TYR A 223 10.73 3.39 -18.35
CA TYR A 223 9.62 3.17 -17.43
C TYR A 223 8.89 1.85 -17.74
N HIS A 224 8.50 1.62 -18.99
CA HIS A 224 7.84 0.38 -19.38
C HIS A 224 8.72 -0.84 -19.13
N LYS A 225 10.03 -0.75 -19.39
CA LYS A 225 10.95 -1.84 -19.10
C LYS A 225 11.06 -2.14 -17.60
N CYS A 226 11.29 -1.12 -16.77
CA CYS A 226 11.26 -1.24 -15.31
C CYS A 226 9.95 -1.88 -14.85
N ARG A 227 8.82 -1.39 -15.34
CA ARG A 227 7.49 -1.90 -15.01
C ARG A 227 7.36 -3.39 -15.34
N ILE A 228 7.73 -3.81 -16.55
CA ILE A 228 7.71 -5.23 -16.96
C ILE A 228 8.64 -6.07 -16.07
N GLU A 229 9.84 -5.58 -15.76
CA GLU A 229 10.78 -6.28 -14.88
C GLU A 229 10.27 -6.43 -13.45
N ILE A 230 9.53 -5.43 -12.98
CA ILE A 230 8.94 -5.35 -11.66
C ILE A 230 7.72 -6.30 -11.58
N GLU A 231 6.79 -6.19 -12.53
CA GLU A 231 5.57 -7.01 -12.61
C GLU A 231 5.89 -8.51 -12.73
N ASN A 232 6.95 -8.86 -13.47
CA ASN A 232 7.37 -10.25 -13.66
C ASN A 232 8.32 -10.79 -12.57
N SER A 233 8.73 -9.96 -11.60
CA SER A 233 9.67 -10.39 -10.55
C SER A 233 9.06 -11.43 -9.62
N LYS A 234 9.71 -12.57 -9.38
CA LYS A 234 9.22 -13.58 -8.40
C LYS A 234 9.71 -13.32 -6.97
N GLU A 235 10.50 -12.27 -6.77
CA GLU A 235 11.09 -11.93 -5.48
C GLU A 235 10.07 -11.27 -4.55
N ASP A 236 10.27 -11.43 -3.23
CA ASP A 236 9.45 -10.85 -2.17
C ASP A 236 9.45 -9.31 -2.20
N PHE A 237 10.60 -8.72 -2.51
CA PHE A 237 10.76 -7.29 -2.70
C PHE A 237 11.52 -6.96 -3.98
N VAL A 238 11.16 -5.84 -4.60
CA VAL A 238 11.93 -5.21 -5.67
C VAL A 238 12.33 -3.82 -5.21
N ILE A 239 13.64 -3.58 -5.09
CA ILE A 239 14.19 -2.26 -4.82
C ILE A 239 14.46 -1.56 -6.14
N VAL A 240 13.91 -0.37 -6.32
CA VAL A 240 14.02 0.41 -7.56
C VAL A 240 14.90 1.64 -7.31
N ASP A 241 16.01 1.78 -8.05
CA ASP A 241 16.86 2.98 -8.01
C ASP A 241 16.28 4.05 -8.94
N ARG A 242 15.54 5.00 -8.35
CA ARG A 242 14.76 6.06 -9.02
C ARG A 242 13.49 5.56 -9.72
N GLU A 243 12.51 6.45 -9.78
CA GLU A 243 11.28 6.22 -10.53
C GLU A 243 11.00 7.45 -11.40
N VAL A 244 9.87 7.45 -12.08
CA VAL A 244 9.43 8.49 -13.01
C VAL A 244 9.28 9.85 -12.35
N PHE A 245 8.95 9.93 -11.06
CA PHE A 245 8.95 11.23 -10.34
C PHE A 245 10.35 11.84 -10.18
N ASP A 246 11.44 11.06 -10.24
CA ASP A 246 12.79 11.63 -10.41
C ASP A 246 12.85 12.40 -11.74
N GLY A 247 12.21 11.84 -12.77
CA GLY A 247 12.00 12.44 -14.09
C GLY A 247 11.37 13.82 -13.98
N ASP A 248 10.33 14.01 -13.18
CA ASP A 248 9.69 15.33 -12.99
C ASP A 248 10.64 16.40 -12.47
N ILE A 249 11.59 16.02 -11.59
CA ILE A 249 12.59 16.97 -11.06
C ILE A 249 13.61 17.33 -12.14
N TYR A 250 14.04 16.34 -12.94
CA TYR A 250 14.90 16.63 -14.09
C TYR A 250 14.14 17.42 -15.16
N LYS A 251 12.84 17.16 -15.35
CA LYS A 251 11.99 17.88 -16.28
C LYS A 251 11.92 19.36 -15.94
N GLU A 252 11.63 19.67 -14.69
CA GLU A 252 11.57 21.05 -14.18
C GLU A 252 12.91 21.77 -14.32
N LYS A 253 14.02 21.08 -14.02
CA LYS A 253 15.37 21.63 -14.20
C LYS A 253 15.63 22.07 -15.66
N TYR A 254 15.02 21.39 -16.62
CA TYR A 254 15.32 21.54 -18.04
C TYR A 254 14.15 22.12 -18.86
N GLY A 255 13.00 22.44 -18.25
CA GLY A 255 11.87 23.13 -18.87
C GLY A 255 10.94 22.25 -19.71
N PHE A 256 10.73 20.98 -19.35
CA PHE A 256 9.82 20.06 -20.07
C PHE A 256 8.37 20.13 -19.56
N GLU A 257 7.39 19.89 -20.45
CA GLU A 257 5.97 19.74 -20.07
C GLU A 257 5.69 18.37 -19.40
N LEU A 258 4.72 18.34 -18.47
CA LEU A 258 4.52 17.22 -17.54
C LEU A 258 3.56 16.12 -18.08
N ASP A 259 2.74 16.45 -19.07
CA ASP A 259 1.45 15.79 -19.32
C ASP A 259 1.47 14.31 -19.73
N ILE A 260 2.54 13.84 -20.41
CA ILE A 260 2.56 12.47 -20.97
C ILE A 260 2.80 11.41 -19.89
N ILE A 261 3.55 11.76 -18.85
CA ILE A 261 3.99 10.84 -17.80
C ILE A 261 2.93 10.71 -16.69
N GLU A 262 2.20 11.79 -16.41
CA GLU A 262 1.22 11.84 -15.32
C GLU A 262 0.05 10.86 -15.52
N LYS A 263 -0.31 10.54 -16.76
CA LYS A 263 -1.39 9.58 -17.05
C LYS A 263 -1.02 8.14 -16.69
N GLU A 264 0.24 7.76 -16.85
CA GLU A 264 0.76 6.42 -16.53
C GLU A 264 1.16 6.26 -15.05
N HIS A 265 1.25 7.36 -14.29
CA HIS A 265 1.64 7.42 -12.87
C HIS A 265 0.61 6.83 -11.88
N ILE A 266 -0.68 6.77 -12.24
CA ILE A 266 -1.77 6.66 -11.25
C ILE A 266 -1.95 5.22 -10.70
N GLU A 267 -1.62 4.19 -11.48
CA GLU A 267 -1.82 2.81 -11.05
C GLU A 267 -0.64 2.23 -10.26
N PHE A 268 0.60 2.67 -10.54
CA PHE A 268 1.82 2.06 -10.00
C PHE A 268 2.15 2.48 -8.55
N LYS A 269 1.70 3.68 -8.14
CA LYS A 269 1.99 4.25 -6.80
C LYS A 269 1.45 3.44 -5.61
N LYS A 270 0.39 2.65 -5.79
CA LYS A 270 -0.37 2.08 -4.67
C LYS A 270 0.30 0.89 -3.96
N SER A 271 1.36 0.32 -4.56
CA SER A 271 2.13 -0.80 -3.99
C SER A 271 3.59 -0.45 -3.74
N MET A 272 3.91 0.86 -3.65
CA MET A 272 5.26 1.37 -3.48
C MET A 272 5.47 2.00 -2.11
N LEU A 273 6.59 1.66 -1.47
CA LEU A 273 7.20 2.52 -0.45
C LEU A 273 8.24 3.40 -1.11
N VAL A 274 8.02 4.70 -1.09
CA VAL A 274 8.90 5.67 -1.73
C VAL A 274 9.76 6.35 -0.67
N PHE A 275 11.07 6.19 -0.77
CA PHE A 275 12.05 6.86 0.07
C PHE A 275 12.84 7.89 -0.74
N VAL A 276 12.80 9.15 -0.32
CA VAL A 276 13.59 10.22 -0.91
C VAL A 276 14.83 10.45 -0.05
N VAL A 277 15.98 10.02 -0.56
CA VAL A 277 17.26 10.11 0.14
C VAL A 277 17.88 11.48 -0.11
N LEU A 278 18.05 12.26 0.95
CA LEU A 278 18.68 13.58 0.94
C LEU A 278 19.85 13.62 1.90
N CYS A 279 20.71 14.63 1.76
CA CYS A 279 21.76 14.93 2.73
C CYS A 279 22.09 16.43 2.75
N SER A 280 22.89 16.84 3.74
CA SER A 280 23.51 18.16 3.82
C SER A 280 24.44 18.41 2.64
N ASP A 281 24.62 19.70 2.32
CA ASP A 281 25.50 20.11 1.23
C ASP A 281 26.96 19.69 1.51
N LYS A 282 27.36 19.69 2.78
CA LYS A 282 28.68 19.21 3.23
C LYS A 282 28.89 17.73 2.91
N ASN A 283 27.92 16.88 3.25
CA ASN A 283 28.02 15.45 2.96
C ASN A 283 27.93 15.17 1.45
N PHE A 284 27.08 15.93 0.75
CA PHE A 284 26.95 15.87 -0.69
C PHE A 284 28.26 16.18 -1.42
N GLU A 285 28.93 17.28 -1.06
CA GLU A 285 30.25 17.65 -1.59
C GLU A 285 31.29 16.58 -1.32
N ARG A 286 31.35 16.08 -0.09
CA ARG A 286 32.25 14.98 0.29
C ARG A 286 32.04 13.77 -0.62
N ASN A 287 30.79 13.38 -0.87
CA ASN A 287 30.47 12.24 -1.74
C ASN A 287 30.73 12.52 -3.21
N TYR A 288 30.59 13.77 -3.66
CA TYR A 288 30.93 14.20 -5.02
C TYR A 288 32.43 14.01 -5.29
N TYR A 289 33.28 14.47 -4.38
CA TYR A 289 34.74 14.38 -4.55
C TYR A 289 35.29 12.95 -4.37
N LYS A 290 34.62 12.10 -3.59
CA LYS A 290 34.97 10.67 -3.46
C LYS A 290 34.76 9.88 -4.76
N ARG A 291 33.92 10.35 -5.67
CA ARG A 291 33.68 9.70 -6.97
C ARG A 291 34.83 9.99 -7.91
N LYS A 292 35.17 9.01 -8.74
CA LYS A 292 36.03 9.23 -9.89
C LYS A 292 35.41 10.27 -10.80
N GLU A 293 36.25 11.05 -11.47
CA GLU A 293 35.80 12.14 -12.33
C GLU A 293 34.95 11.64 -13.50
N GLU A 294 35.33 10.51 -14.10
CA GLU A 294 34.59 9.80 -15.15
C GLU A 294 33.15 9.40 -14.75
N ASP A 295 32.89 9.21 -13.45
CA ASP A 295 31.56 8.85 -12.94
C ASP A 295 30.67 10.08 -12.63
N ARG A 296 31.22 11.30 -12.75
CA ARG A 296 30.52 12.55 -12.41
C ARG A 296 29.74 13.04 -13.62
N LYS A 297 28.41 12.90 -13.55
CA LYS A 297 27.49 13.30 -14.64
C LYS A 297 27.26 14.81 -14.74
N TYR A 298 27.55 15.54 -13.68
CA TYR A 298 27.26 16.96 -13.55
C TYR A 298 28.40 17.62 -12.80
N THR A 299 28.58 18.92 -13.01
CA THR A 299 29.43 19.72 -12.13
C THR A 299 28.87 19.74 -10.71
N LEU A 300 29.72 20.11 -9.74
CA LEU A 300 29.28 20.25 -8.34
C LEU A 300 28.13 21.26 -8.21
N ASN A 301 28.22 22.39 -8.92
CA ASN A 301 27.19 23.44 -8.87
C ASN A 301 25.84 22.95 -9.41
N GLU A 302 25.85 22.28 -10.56
CA GLU A 302 24.63 21.68 -11.13
C GLU A 302 24.05 20.59 -10.23
N SER A 303 24.91 19.78 -9.62
CA SER A 303 24.50 18.73 -8.69
C SER A 303 23.83 19.31 -7.44
N LYS A 304 24.36 20.42 -6.89
CA LYS A 304 23.74 21.17 -5.80
C LYS A 304 22.40 21.80 -6.18
N LYS A 305 22.27 22.33 -7.41
CA LYS A 305 20.98 22.83 -7.92
C LYS A 305 19.92 21.73 -7.95
N ILE A 306 20.28 20.53 -8.43
CA ILE A 306 19.37 19.36 -8.38
C ILE A 306 19.02 19.03 -6.93
N LEU A 307 20.00 18.96 -6.01
CA LEU A 307 19.74 18.70 -4.60
C LEU A 307 18.77 19.71 -3.98
N LYS A 308 18.91 20.99 -4.32
CA LYS A 308 18.00 22.04 -3.89
C LYS A 308 16.57 21.82 -4.42
N LEU A 309 16.40 21.47 -5.69
CA LEU A 309 15.10 21.14 -6.27
C LEU A 309 14.43 19.96 -5.54
N TYR A 310 15.18 18.88 -5.26
CA TYR A 310 14.66 17.77 -4.45
C TYR A 310 14.23 18.25 -3.05
N LYS A 311 15.08 19.05 -2.37
CA LYS A 311 14.75 19.61 -1.06
C LYS A 311 13.50 20.48 -1.14
N GLU A 312 13.32 21.31 -2.16
CA GLU A 312 12.16 22.19 -2.31
C GLU A 312 10.88 21.40 -2.59
N LYS A 313 10.92 20.46 -3.53
CA LYS A 313 9.76 19.64 -3.92
C LYS A 313 9.31 18.71 -2.80
N PHE A 314 10.23 18.23 -1.95
CA PHE A 314 9.90 17.32 -0.86
C PHE A 314 9.87 17.97 0.53
N LYS A 315 10.20 19.27 0.67
CA LYS A 315 10.00 20.05 1.92
C LYS A 315 8.52 20.31 2.22
N SER A 316 7.67 20.30 1.19
CA SER A 316 6.23 20.57 1.28
C SER A 316 5.36 19.32 1.25
N ASN A 317 5.91 18.12 1.44
CA ASN A 317 5.17 16.84 1.35
C ASN A 317 4.38 16.69 0.03
N VAL A 318 4.95 17.06 -1.12
CA VAL A 318 4.23 17.05 -2.43
C VAL A 318 3.81 15.65 -2.89
N CYS A 319 4.34 14.60 -2.26
CA CYS A 319 3.82 13.26 -2.38
C CYS A 319 3.45 12.80 -0.97
N ASP A 320 2.16 12.79 -0.63
CA ASP A 320 1.64 12.38 0.69
C ASP A 320 2.19 11.01 1.15
N ASP A 321 2.61 10.17 0.19
CA ASP A 321 3.09 8.81 0.40
C ASP A 321 4.64 8.66 0.39
N ALA A 322 5.43 9.72 0.20
CA ALA A 322 6.90 9.63 0.15
C ALA A 322 7.58 9.98 1.49
N ILE A 323 8.53 9.16 1.92
CA ILE A 323 9.27 9.30 3.18
C ILE A 323 10.66 9.88 2.90
N VAL A 324 10.98 11.01 3.51
CA VAL A 324 12.31 11.63 3.38
C VAL A 324 13.29 10.97 4.36
N ILE A 325 14.40 10.43 3.82
CA ILE A 325 15.49 9.83 4.60
C ILE A 325 16.68 10.79 4.58
N ASN A 326 17.15 11.20 5.77
CA ASN A 326 18.35 12.02 5.90
C ASN A 326 19.59 11.14 6.02
N ASN A 327 20.40 11.10 4.97
CA ASN A 327 21.64 10.34 4.90
C ASN A 327 22.87 11.20 5.24
N ASP A 328 22.79 11.98 6.32
CA ASP A 328 23.92 12.73 6.88
C ASP A 328 24.73 11.94 7.92
N SER A 329 24.10 10.92 8.51
CA SER A 329 24.66 10.00 9.49
C SER A 329 25.39 8.83 8.79
N THR A 330 25.40 7.64 9.40
CA THR A 330 25.92 6.42 8.76
C THR A 330 24.90 5.83 7.79
N ILE A 331 25.37 4.96 6.89
CA ILE A 331 24.47 4.25 5.97
C ILE A 331 23.57 3.31 6.77
N GLU A 332 24.12 2.70 7.82
CA GLU A 332 23.43 1.83 8.77
C GLU A 332 22.24 2.56 9.42
N ASP A 333 22.45 3.76 9.95
CA ASP A 333 21.37 4.56 10.57
C ASP A 333 20.24 4.83 9.56
N SER A 334 20.60 5.16 8.31
CA SER A 334 19.62 5.40 7.24
C SER A 334 18.86 4.14 6.84
N VAL A 335 19.51 2.96 6.85
CA VAL A 335 18.84 1.67 6.60
C VAL A 335 17.89 1.36 7.74
N ASP A 336 18.30 1.59 8.98
CA ASP A 336 17.44 1.35 10.16
C ASP A 336 16.21 2.26 10.14
N ASP A 337 16.37 3.53 9.72
CA ASP A 337 15.24 4.44 9.50
C ASP A 337 14.28 3.91 8.42
N ILE A 338 14.80 3.43 7.29
CA ILE A 338 13.98 2.79 6.25
C ILE A 338 13.28 1.53 6.79
N LYS A 339 14.00 0.68 7.55
CA LYS A 339 13.46 -0.57 8.10
C LYS A 339 12.29 -0.33 9.05
N LYS A 340 12.22 0.79 9.78
CA LYS A 340 11.04 1.11 10.62
C LYS A 340 9.73 1.06 9.83
N TYR A 341 9.75 1.45 8.56
CA TYR A 341 8.60 1.45 7.66
C TYR A 341 8.40 0.12 6.94
N ILE A 342 9.47 -0.67 6.75
CA ILE A 342 9.41 -1.97 6.06
C ILE A 342 9.08 -3.10 7.02
N ASN A 343 9.50 -3.02 8.29
CA ASN A 343 9.36 -4.07 9.31
C ASN A 343 7.92 -4.61 9.47
N PRO A 344 6.84 -3.81 9.40
CA PRO A 344 5.48 -4.34 9.41
C PRO A 344 5.19 -5.36 8.30
N PHE A 345 5.99 -5.37 7.24
CA PHE A 345 5.91 -6.29 6.11
C PHE A 345 6.94 -7.42 6.16
N LEU A 346 7.85 -7.42 7.13
CA LEU A 346 8.87 -8.45 7.36
C LEU A 346 8.44 -9.48 8.40
N VAL A 347 7.14 -9.80 8.45
CA VAL A 347 6.62 -10.82 9.37
C VAL A 347 7.04 -12.20 8.84
N ASN A 348 7.90 -12.88 9.59
CA ASN A 348 8.26 -14.27 9.32
C ASN A 348 7.05 -15.17 9.61
N LEU A 349 6.83 -16.14 8.71
CA LEU A 349 5.89 -17.23 8.90
C LEU A 349 6.45 -18.22 9.92
#